data_AF-A0A352RWR5-F1
#
_entry.id   AF-A0A352RWR5-F1
#
_cell.length_a   1.000
_cell.length_b   1.000
_cell.length_c   1.000
_cell.angle_alpha   90.00
_cell.angle_beta   90.00
_cell.angle_gamma   90.00
#
_symmetry.space_group_name_H-M   'P 1'
#
loop_
_entity.id
_entity.type
_entity.pdbx_description
1 polymer ?
#
loop_
_entity_poly.entity_id
_entity_poly.type
_entity_poly.pdbx_seq_one_letter_code
_entity_poly.pdbx_strand_id
1 'polypeptide(L)'
;QVLPTCARRDIYFGGNGQITGTVKEKGQPDQPLVRQVLLYSENTHVLVASTWSQADGTYRFERIDPQQRYTVICTDYRQMYRAVIADNLRPEPMP
;
A
#
# COMPACT_ATOMS: atom_id res chain seq x y z
N GLN A 1 -24.86 -14.50 0.78
CA GLN A 1 -24.11 -15.07 -0.36
C GLN A 1 -23.15 -14.00 -0.83
N VAL A 2 -21.86 -14.16 -0.58
CA VAL A 2 -20.83 -13.23 -1.09
C VAL A 2 -20.47 -13.74 -2.47
N LEU A 3 -20.76 -12.96 -3.51
CA LEU A 3 -20.41 -13.32 -4.88
C LEU A 3 -18.88 -13.37 -5.00
N PRO A 4 -18.29 -14.39 -5.66
CA PRO A 4 -16.88 -14.37 -5.95
C PRO A 4 -16.64 -13.24 -6.94
N THR A 5 -16.00 -12.17 -6.51
CA THR A 5 -15.44 -11.21 -7.46
C THR A 5 -14.40 -11.97 -8.26
N CYS A 6 -14.72 -12.27 -9.52
CA CYS A 6 -13.71 -12.64 -10.50
C CYS A 6 -12.69 -11.51 -10.48
N ALA A 7 -11.59 -11.69 -9.74
CA ALA A 7 -10.54 -10.70 -9.64
C ALA A 7 -10.00 -10.58 -11.05
N ARG A 8 -10.37 -9.50 -11.75
CA ARG A 8 -9.82 -9.16 -13.05
C ARG A 8 -8.31 -9.17 -12.86
N ARG A 9 -7.63 -10.12 -13.49
CA ARG A 9 -6.19 -10.24 -13.38
C ARG A 9 -5.60 -8.92 -13.87
N ASP A 10 -4.95 -8.20 -12.98
CA ASP A 10 -4.17 -7.04 -13.38
C ASP A 10 -2.97 -7.58 -14.18
N ILE A 11 -3.05 -7.47 -15.50
CA ILE A 11 -2.00 -7.95 -16.39
C ILE A 11 -0.81 -7.00 -16.47
N TYR A 12 -0.94 -5.78 -15.94
CA TYR A 12 0.10 -4.74 -16.01
C TYR A 12 0.90 -4.64 -14.72
N PHE A 13 0.25 -4.83 -13.57
CA PHE A 13 0.87 -4.68 -12.25
C PHE A 13 0.80 -5.94 -11.39
N GLY A 14 0.19 -7.02 -11.91
CA GLY A 14 0.05 -8.27 -11.18
C GLY A 14 1.32 -9.13 -11.17
N GLY A 15 1.65 -9.69 -10.01
CA GLY A 15 2.80 -10.60 -9.85
C GLY A 15 2.78 -11.41 -8.56
N ASN A 16 3.92 -12.02 -8.21
CA ASN A 16 4.06 -12.81 -6.96
C ASN A 16 4.75 -12.02 -5.83
N GLY A 17 4.58 -10.70 -5.82
CA GLY A 17 5.18 -9.81 -4.84
C GLY A 17 4.18 -9.25 -3.84
N GLN A 18 4.69 -8.79 -2.70
CA GLN A 18 3.98 -8.01 -1.68
C GLN A 18 4.75 -6.75 -1.31
N ILE A 19 4.01 -5.71 -0.91
CA ILE A 19 4.55 -4.53 -0.25
C ILE A 19 3.84 -4.40 1.09
N THR A 20 4.60 -4.39 2.18
CA THR A 20 4.10 -4.20 3.54
C THR A 20 4.77 -2.99 4.19
N GLY A 21 4.13 -2.44 5.21
CA GLY A 21 4.69 -1.34 5.99
C GLY A 21 3.80 -0.98 7.16
N THR A 22 4.13 0.12 7.83
CA THR A 22 3.33 0.63 8.94
C THR A 22 3.08 2.12 8.80
N VAL A 23 1.91 2.58 9.25
CA VAL A 23 1.57 3.99 9.41
C VAL A 23 1.52 4.30 10.90
N LYS A 24 2.41 5.19 11.34
CA LYS A 24 2.51 5.59 12.74
C LYS A 24 2.73 7.08 12.87
N GLU A 25 2.14 7.68 13.90
CA GLU A 25 2.57 8.96 14.42
C GLU A 25 3.83 8.77 15.27
N LYS A 26 4.83 9.61 15.04
CA LYS A 26 6.09 9.56 15.78
C LYS A 26 5.86 9.97 17.24
N GLY A 27 6.30 9.14 18.18
CA GLY A 27 6.12 9.37 19.63
C GLY A 27 7.07 8.56 20.50
N GLN A 28 6.74 8.40 21.79
CA GLN A 28 7.40 7.45 22.68
C GLN A 28 6.35 6.70 23.52
N PRO A 29 5.86 5.52 23.07
CA PRO A 29 6.16 4.86 21.79
C PRO A 29 5.45 5.54 20.59
N ASP A 30 5.83 5.15 19.38
CA ASP A 30 5.09 5.50 18.16
C ASP A 30 3.65 4.97 18.24
N GLN A 31 2.69 5.78 17.79
CA GLN A 31 1.27 5.45 17.85
C GLN A 31 0.77 4.98 16.48
N PRO A 32 0.17 3.78 16.36
CA PRO A 32 -0.37 3.30 15.10
C PRO A 32 -1.57 4.13 14.64
N LEU A 33 -1.68 4.35 13.33
CA LEU A 33 -2.77 5.09 12.73
C LEU A 33 -3.46 4.25 11.66
N VAL A 34 -4.80 4.25 11.69
CA VAL A 34 -5.65 3.73 10.60
C VAL A 34 -5.81 4.83 9.55
N ARG A 35 -5.21 4.64 8.37
CA ARG A 35 -5.18 5.61 7.26
C ARG A 35 -5.27 4.92 5.92
N GLN A 36 -5.76 5.66 4.93
CA GLN A 36 -5.72 5.19 3.56
C GLN A 36 -4.29 5.28 3.03
N VAL A 37 -3.85 4.16 2.46
CA VAL A 37 -2.54 3.97 1.84
C VAL A 37 -2.78 3.69 0.37
N LEU A 38 -2.10 4.45 -0.49
CA LEU A 38 -2.21 4.40 -1.94
C LEU A 38 -0.91 3.85 -2.52
N LEU A 39 -1.00 2.97 -3.50
CA LEU A 39 0.14 2.41 -4.23
C LEU A 39 0.13 2.93 -5.66
N TYR A 40 1.18 3.65 -6.05
CA TYR A 40 1.36 4.17 -7.40
C TYR A 40 2.51 3.45 -8.11
N SER A 41 2.33 3.16 -9.40
CA SER A 41 3.42 2.72 -10.28
C SER A 41 4.35 3.89 -10.56
N GLU A 42 5.66 3.74 -10.39
CA GLU A 42 6.62 4.79 -10.74
C GLU A 42 6.85 4.91 -12.25
N ASN A 43 6.61 3.84 -13.00
CA ASN A 43 6.78 3.83 -14.45
C ASN A 43 5.66 4.59 -15.17
N THR A 44 4.43 4.49 -14.65
CA THR A 44 3.23 5.00 -15.34
C THR A 44 2.49 6.08 -14.55
N HIS A 45 2.88 6.32 -13.30
CA HIS A 45 2.25 7.26 -12.38
C HIS A 45 0.74 7.03 -12.15
N VAL A 46 0.24 5.82 -12.42
CA VAL A 46 -1.16 5.46 -12.16
C VAL A 46 -1.32 4.86 -10.77
N LEU A 47 -2.50 5.04 -10.18
CA LEU A 47 -2.91 4.35 -8.97
C LEU A 47 -3.12 2.86 -9.29
N VAL A 48 -2.34 2.01 -8.66
CA VAL A 48 -2.37 0.54 -8.83
C VAL A 48 -3.36 -0.08 -7.85
N ALA A 49 -3.30 0.33 -6.58
CA ALA A 49 -4.14 -0.19 -5.53
C ALA A 49 -4.30 0.81 -4.37
N SER A 50 -5.30 0.59 -3.53
CA SER A 50 -5.45 1.30 -2.26
C SER A 50 -5.89 0.34 -1.16
N THR A 51 -5.43 0.58 0.06
CA THR A 51 -5.83 -0.17 1.25
C THR A 51 -5.94 0.78 2.44
N TRP A 52 -6.49 0.29 3.54
CA TRP A 52 -6.41 0.96 4.84
C TRP A 52 -5.39 0.23 5.71
N SER A 53 -4.56 0.98 6.44
CA SER A 53 -3.78 0.39 7.52
C SER A 53 -4.70 -0.12 8.63
N GLN A 54 -4.29 -1.19 9.29
CA GLN A 54 -5.01 -1.84 10.37
C GLN A 54 -4.86 -1.09 11.69
N ALA A 55 -5.54 -1.56 12.74
CA ALA A 55 -5.50 -0.95 14.07
C ALA A 55 -4.08 -0.91 14.68
N ASP A 56 -3.20 -1.83 14.29
CA ASP A 56 -1.78 -1.86 14.67
C ASP A 56 -0.88 -1.02 13.74
N GLY A 57 -1.49 -0.30 12.78
CA GLY A 57 -0.83 0.54 11.80
C GLY A 57 -0.29 -0.23 10.59
N THR A 58 -0.37 -1.55 10.54
CA THR A 58 0.17 -2.33 9.43
C THR A 58 -0.68 -2.18 8.16
N TYR A 59 -0.05 -2.17 6.99
CA TYR A 59 -0.75 -2.28 5.71
C TYR A 59 -0.06 -3.31 4.82
N ARG A 60 -0.80 -3.81 3.83
CA ARG A 60 -0.31 -4.80 2.88
C ARG A 60 -0.96 -4.63 1.51
N PHE A 61 -0.14 -4.70 0.47
CA PHE A 61 -0.53 -4.96 -0.90
C PHE A 61 0.05 -6.31 -1.31
N GLU A 62 -0.77 -7.15 -1.95
CA GLU A 62 -0.39 -8.49 -2.41
C GLU A 62 -0.58 -8.59 -3.91
N ARG A 63 0.00 -9.64 -4.50
CA ARG A 63 -0.12 -9.94 -5.93
C ARG A 63 0.44 -8.83 -6.83
N ILE A 64 1.49 -8.14 -6.40
CA ILE A 64 2.13 -7.02 -7.12
C ILE A 64 3.35 -7.51 -7.90
N ASP A 65 3.61 -6.93 -9.08
CA ASP A 65 4.77 -7.27 -9.93
C ASP A 65 6.11 -6.88 -9.27
N PRO A 66 6.95 -7.86 -8.87
CA PRO A 66 8.24 -7.61 -8.20
C PRO A 66 9.35 -7.06 -9.11
N GLN A 67 9.11 -6.95 -10.43
CA GLN A 67 10.04 -6.35 -11.37
C GLN A 67 9.91 -4.82 -11.46
N GLN A 68 8.80 -4.26 -11.00
CA GLN A 68 8.53 -2.82 -11.04
C GLN A 68 8.93 -2.10 -9.76
N ARG A 69 8.86 -0.77 -9.81
CA ARG A 69 8.99 0.12 -8.66
C ARG A 69 7.70 0.85 -8.39
N TYR A 70 7.46 1.09 -7.11
CA TYR A 70 6.23 1.70 -6.64
C TYR A 70 6.51 2.75 -5.58
N THR A 71 5.64 3.75 -5.57
CA THR A 71 5.54 4.75 -4.51
C THR A 71 4.30 4.45 -3.68
N VAL A 72 4.47 4.40 -2.37
CA VAL A 72 3.37 4.40 -1.40
C VAL A 72 3.13 5.81 -0.89
N ILE A 73 1.87 6.25 -0.90
CA ILE A 73 1.43 7.52 -0.33
C ILE A 73 0.39 7.23 0.75
N CYS A 74 0.65 7.68 1.97
CA CYS A 74 -0.33 7.66 3.07
C CYS A 74 -0.95 9.04 3.23
N THR A 75 -2.27 9.12 3.16
CA THR A 75 -3.04 10.37 3.34
C THR A 75 -3.80 10.38 4.66
N ASP A 76 -3.81 11.52 5.34
CA ASP A 76 -4.54 11.69 6.60
C ASP A 76 -5.95 12.25 6.36
N TYR A 77 -6.98 11.40 6.48
CA TYR A 77 -8.37 11.83 6.33
C TYR A 77 -8.81 12.84 7.41
N ARG A 78 -8.08 12.92 8.54
CA ARG A 78 -8.35 13.88 9.62
C ARG A 78 -7.70 15.24 9.38
N GLN A 79 -6.87 15.37 8.34
CA GLN A 79 -6.17 16.60 7.96
C GLN A 79 -5.31 17.21 9.08
N MET A 80 -4.84 16.39 10.02
CA MET A 80 -3.91 16.75 11.09
C MET A 80 -2.45 16.66 10.62
N TYR A 81 -2.14 15.73 9.74
CA TYR A 81 -0.79 15.51 9.21
C TYR A 81 -0.76 15.64 7.69
N ARG A 82 0.42 16.02 7.18
CA ARG A 82 0.71 15.95 5.74
C ARG A 82 0.84 14.50 5.29
N ALA A 83 0.69 14.28 3.99
CA ALA A 83 0.93 12.97 3.40
C ALA A 83 2.39 12.52 3.62
N VAL A 84 2.55 11.21 3.83
CA VAL A 84 3.86 10.57 3.93
C VAL A 84 4.06 9.72 2.68
N ILE A 85 5.26 9.79 2.10
CA ILE A 85 5.60 9.14 0.84
C ILE A 85 6.80 8.22 1.08
N ALA A 86 6.72 6.99 0.58
CA ALA A 86 7.83 6.05 0.49
C ALA A 86 7.95 5.59 -0.96
N ASP A 87 9.01 5.99 -1.64
CA ASP A 87 9.29 5.72 -3.05
C ASP A 87 10.37 4.63 -3.24
N ASN A 88 10.60 4.27 -4.49
CA ASN A 88 11.54 3.25 -4.95
C ASN A 88 11.32 1.88 -4.27
N LEU A 89 10.07 1.56 -3.93
CA LEU A 89 9.74 0.29 -3.28
C LEU A 89 9.73 -0.82 -4.32
N ARG A 90 10.41 -1.93 -3.98
CA ARG A 90 10.35 -3.18 -4.73
C ARG A 90 9.53 -4.20 -3.95
N PRO A 91 8.51 -4.83 -4.55
CA PRO A 91 7.79 -5.90 -3.89
C PRO A 91 8.71 -7.06 -3.50
N GLU A 92 8.54 -7.54 -2.29
CA GLU A 92 9.19 -8.75 -1.79
C GLU A 92 8.42 -9.99 -2.25
N PRO A 93 9.06 -11.16 -2.42
CA PRO A 93 8.34 -12.40 -2.69
C PRO A 93 7.27 -12.67 -1.63
N MET A 94 6.08 -13.07 -2.07
CA MET A 94 5.07 -13.57 -1.13
C MET A 94 5.50 -14.91 -0.53
N PRO A 95 5.16 -15.18 0.75
CA PRO A 95 5.38 -16.47 1.40
C PRO A 95 4.64 -17.63 0.71
#